data_AF-A0A8J3PGZ7-F1
#
_entry.id   AF-A0A8J3PGZ7-F1
#
_cell.length_a   1.000
_cell.length_b   1.000
_cell.length_c   1.000
_cell.angle_alpha   90.00
_cell.angle_beta   90.00
_cell.angle_gamma   90.00
#
_symmetry.space_group_name_H-M   'P 1'
#
loop_
_entity.id
_entity.type
_entity.pdbx_description
1 polymer ?
#
loop_
_entity_poly.entity_id
_entity_poly.type
_entity_poly.pdbx_seq_one_letter_code
_entity_poly.pdbx_strand_id
1 'polypeptide(L)' 'MNTPTGDGTFLHELQNEVEAELTMAENAPTEEEAAATPMDEWMIDPAYAQSEEVGLRNLLRAVQAVEDDAGPGERGRS' A
#
# COMPACT_ATOMS: atom_id res chain seq x y z
N MET A 1 -26.68 -5.67 0.18
CA MET A 1 -25.23 -5.58 0.43
C MET A 1 -24.96 -6.30 1.73
N ASN A 2 -24.19 -7.37 1.71
CA ASN A 2 -23.75 -8.02 2.94
C ASN A 2 -22.68 -7.12 3.53
N THR A 3 -22.98 -6.49 4.67
CA THR A 3 -21.94 -5.93 5.53
C THR A 3 -21.04 -7.09 5.94
N PRO A 4 -19.75 -7.09 5.57
CA PRO A 4 -18.87 -8.18 5.94
C PRO A 4 -18.80 -8.21 7.47
N THR A 5 -19.11 -9.34 8.07
CA THR A 5 -18.79 -9.63 9.48
C THR A 5 -17.26 -9.85 9.63
N GLY A 6 -16.44 -9.08 8.91
CA GLY A 6 -15.07 -9.44 8.53
C GLY A 6 -14.21 -8.24 8.16
N ASP A 7 -14.39 -7.11 8.84
CA ASP A 7 -13.55 -5.92 8.63
C ASP A 7 -12.06 -6.25 8.86
N GLY A 8 -11.74 -7.11 9.83
CA GLY A 8 -10.37 -7.60 10.05
C GLY A 8 -9.81 -8.47 8.92
N THR A 9 -10.62 -9.30 8.25
CA THR A 9 -10.14 -10.08 7.10
C THR A 9 -9.93 -9.20 5.87
N PHE A 10 -10.79 -8.20 5.67
CA PHE A 10 -10.63 -7.22 4.59
C PHE A 10 -9.39 -6.35 4.79
N LEU A 11 -9.14 -5.85 6.00
CA LEU A 11 -7.96 -5.04 6.30
C LEU A 11 -6.67 -5.84 6.09
N HIS A 12 -6.65 -7.11 6.51
CA HIS A 12 -5.51 -7.98 6.29
C HIS A 12 -5.25 -8.27 4.80
N GLU A 13 -6.30 -8.51 4.01
CA GLU A 13 -6.18 -8.67 2.55
C GLU A 13 -5.68 -7.38 1.88
N LEU A 14 -6.23 -6.23 2.29
CA LEU A 14 -5.79 -4.92 1.80
C LEU A 14 -4.33 -4.64 2.15
N GLN A 15 -3.88 -4.97 3.37
CA GLN A 15 -2.48 -4.82 3.76
C GLN A 15 -1.56 -5.62 2.83
N ASN A 16 -1.90 -6.89 2.55
CA ASN A 16 -1.10 -7.74 1.67
C ASN A 16 -1.00 -7.17 0.25
N GLU A 17 -2.10 -6.63 -0.30
CA GLU A 17 -2.09 -5.99 -1.62
C GLU A 17 -1.20 -4.74 -1.63
N VAL A 18 -1.35 -3.87 -0.62
CA VAL A 18 -0.56 -2.64 -0.50
C VAL A 18 0.93 -2.94 -0.33
N GLU A 19 1.30 -4.00 0.39
CA GLU A 19 2.70 -4.45 0.49
C GLU A 19 3.26 -4.96 -0.85
N ALA A 20 2.46 -5.67 -1.63
CA ALA A 20 2.84 -6.14 -2.96
C ALA A 20 3.04 -4.96 -3.93
N GLU A 21 2.11 -4.00 -3.95
CA GLU A 21 2.24 -2.78 -4.75
C GLU A 21 3.43 -1.92 -4.31
N LEU A 22 3.65 -1.77 -3.00
CA LEU A 22 4.78 -1.01 -2.46
C LEU A 22 6.10 -1.63 -2.91
N THR A 23 6.20 -2.96 -2.88
CA THR A 23 7.38 -3.68 -3.35
C THR A 23 7.64 -3.38 -4.84
N MET A 24 6.61 -3.32 -5.68
CA MET A 24 6.78 -2.97 -7.09
C MET A 24 7.25 -1.51 -7.27
N ALA A 25 6.68 -0.58 -6.50
CA ALA A 25 7.07 0.84 -6.55
C ALA A 25 8.52 1.05 -6.06
N GLU A 26 8.94 0.37 -5.00
CA GLU A 26 10.31 0.45 -4.46
C GLU A 26 11.37 -0.15 -5.40
N ASN A 27 10.97 -1.08 -6.27
CA ASN A 27 11.85 -1.67 -7.30
C ASN A 27 11.77 -0.94 -8.64
N ALA A 28 10.95 0.11 -8.75
CA ALA A 28 10.90 0.92 -9.95
C ALA A 28 12.21 1.69 -10.15
N PRO A 29 12.64 1.92 -11.40
CA PRO A 29 13.84 2.70 -11.67
C PRO A 29 13.68 4.12 -11.13
N THR A 30 14.72 4.61 -10.47
CA THR A 30 14.80 6.02 -10.06
C THR A 30 14.91 6.95 -11.27
N GLU A 31 14.65 8.24 -11.08
CA GLU A 31 14.83 9.24 -12.15
C GLU A 31 16.25 9.21 -12.74
N GLU A 32 17.27 8.97 -11.92
CA GLU A 32 18.67 8.87 -12.36
C GLU A 32 18.91 7.61 -13.23
N GLU A 33 18.38 6.46 -12.81
CA GLU A 33 18.51 5.21 -13.57
C GLU A 33 17.70 5.24 -14.87
N ALA A 34 16.52 5.86 -14.84
CA ALA A 34 15.67 6.04 -16.01
C ALA A 34 16.24 7.05 -17.01
N ALA A 35 17.06 8.02 -16.58
CA ALA A 35 17.69 9.00 -17.46
C ALA A 35 18.63 8.39 -18.51
N ALA A 36 19.11 7.15 -18.27
CA ALA A 36 19.91 6.40 -19.24
C ALA A 36 19.07 5.67 -20.31
N THR A 37 17.74 5.62 -20.13
CA THR A 37 16.81 4.87 -20.98
C THR A 37 15.87 5.84 -21.72
N PRO A 38 15.59 5.65 -23.02
CA PRO A 38 14.58 6.44 -23.73
C PRO A 38 13.21 6.32 -23.07
N MET A 39 12.46 7.43 -23.00
CA MET A 39 11.14 7.46 -22.35
C MET A 39 10.15 6.45 -22.94
N ASP A 40 10.20 6.19 -24.25
CA ASP A 40 9.33 5.20 -24.91
C ASP A 40 9.62 3.75 -24.49
N GLU A 41 10.76 3.50 -23.83
CA GLU A 41 11.16 2.20 -23.29
C GLU A 41 10.91 2.09 -21.78
N TRP A 42 10.40 3.14 -21.13
CA TRP A 42 10.06 3.10 -19.71
C TRP A 42 8.83 2.23 -19.49
N MET A 43 8.96 1.19 -18.68
CA MET A 43 7.81 0.37 -18.25
C MET A 43 6.91 1.13 -17.27
N ILE A 44 7.49 2.03 -16.47
CA ILE A 44 6.81 2.87 -15.49
C ILE A 44 7.51 4.23 -15.47
N ASP A 45 6.73 5.29 -15.30
CA ASP A 45 7.25 6.64 -15.08
C ASP A 45 7.88 6.72 -13.67
N PRO A 46 9.17 7.08 -13.53
CA PRO A 46 9.83 7.20 -12.23
C PRO A 46 9.15 8.19 -11.27
N ALA A 47 8.60 9.29 -11.78
CA ALA A 47 7.91 10.29 -10.97
C ALA A 47 6.57 9.75 -10.46
N TYR A 48 5.89 8.94 -11.28
CA TYR A 48 4.69 8.21 -10.86
C TYR A 48 5.04 7.19 -9.77
N ALA A 49 6.05 6.35 -9.99
CA ALA A 49 6.46 5.34 -9.02
C ALA A 49 6.84 5.92 -7.65
N GLN A 50 7.58 7.04 -7.64
CA GLN A 50 7.94 7.72 -6.39
C GLN A 50 6.71 8.28 -5.66
N SER A 51 5.75 8.85 -6.41
CA SER A 51 4.51 9.37 -5.82
C SER A 51 3.65 8.24 -5.24
N GLU A 52 3.56 7.11 -5.97
CA GLU A 52 2.86 5.90 -5.53
C GLU A 52 3.51 5.29 -4.29
N GLU A 53 4.85 5.17 -4.24
CA GLU A 53 5.57 4.68 -3.07
C GLU A 53 5.21 5.47 -1.80
N VAL A 54 5.17 6.80 -1.89
CA VAL A 54 4.76 7.67 -0.79
C VAL A 54 3.29 7.43 -0.42
N GLY A 55 2.41 7.32 -1.42
CA GLY A 55 0.98 7.02 -1.21
C GLY A 55 0.76 5.68 -0.51
N LEU A 56 1.41 4.63 -1.00
CA LEU A 56 1.32 3.25 -0.50
C LEU A 56 1.86 3.13 0.92
N ARG A 57 2.98 3.81 1.26
CA ARG A 57 3.48 3.84 2.65
C ARG A 57 2.51 4.53 3.60
N ASN A 58 1.87 5.62 3.17
CA ASN A 58 0.86 6.29 3.97
C ASN A 58 -0.39 5.42 4.15
N LEU A 59 -0.84 4.75 3.09
CA LEU A 59 -1.97 3.82 3.14
C LEU A 59 -1.67 2.61 4.03
N LEU A 60 -0.50 1.99 3.90
CA LEU A 60 -0.07 0.86 4.72
C LEU A 60 -0.12 1.22 6.22
N ARG A 61 0.40 2.39 6.59
CA ARG A 61 0.30 2.88 7.97
C ARG A 61 -1.15 3.10 8.40
N ALA A 62 -2.01 3.61 7.52
CA ALA A 62 -3.42 3.82 7.83
C ALA A 62 -4.16 2.50 8.05
N VAL A 63 -3.93 1.49 7.21
CA VAL A 63 -4.51 0.14 7.34
C VAL A 63 -4.06 -0.50 8.65
N GLN A 64 -2.76 -0.48 8.94
CA GLN A 64 -2.20 -0.99 10.21
C GLN A 64 -2.82 -0.31 11.43
N ALA A 65 -2.98 1.02 11.40
CA ALA A 65 -3.59 1.76 12.50
C ALA A 65 -5.07 1.38 12.73
N VAL A 66 -5.83 1.10 11.67
CA VAL A 66 -7.23 0.67 11.77
C VAL A 66 -7.31 -0.79 12.23
N GLU A 67 -6.43 -1.66 11.75
CA GLU A 67 -6.38 -3.07 12.15
C GLU A 67 -5.99 -3.23 13.64
N ASP A 68 -5.03 -2.42 14.11
CA ASP A 68 -4.62 -2.37 15.52
C ASP A 68 -5.76 -1.88 16.44
N ASP A 69 -6.55 -0.89 16.00
CA ASP A 69 -7.71 -0.38 16.75
C ASP A 69 -8.87 -1.41 16.80
N ALA A 70 -9.02 -2.21 15.74
CA ALA A 70 -10.00 -3.30 15.64
C ALA A 70 -9.60 -4.57 16.45
N GLY A 71 -8.39 -4.61 17.02
CA GLY A 71 -7.90 -5.69 17.88
C GLY A 71 -8.74 -5.90 19.17
N PRO A 72 -8.46 -6.91 20.01
CA PRO A 72 -9.40 -7.50 20.99
C PRO A 72 -9.87 -6.61 22.16
N GLY A 73 -9.71 -5.29 22.10
CA GLY A 73 -10.17 -4.31 23.09
C GLY A 73 -11.68 -4.05 23.12
N GLU A 74 -12.44 -4.40 22.08
CA GLU A 74 -13.90 -4.15 22.02
C GLU A 74 -14.78 -5.23 22.70
N ARG A 75 -14.21 -6.07 23.58
CA ARG A 75 -15.01 -6.97 24.46
C ARG A 75 -15.01 -6.57 25.94
N GLY A 76 -14.51 -5.40 26.28
CA GLY A 76 -14.31 -5.01 27.67
C GLY A 76 -14.41 -3.52 27.95
N ARG A 77 -15.55 -2.89 27.67
CA ARG A 77 -15.97 -1.71 28.44
C ARG A 77 -17.44 -1.81 28.82
N SER A 78 -17.62 -2.21 30.09
CA SER A 78 -18.84 -2.02 30.88
C SER A 78 -19.20 -0.55 31.05
#